data_AF-A0A640P8G4-F1
#
_entry.id   AF-A0A640P8G4-F1
#
_cell.length_a   1.000
_cell.length_b   1.000
_cell.length_c   1.000
_cell.angle_alpha   90.00
_cell.angle_beta   90.00
_cell.angle_gamma   90.00
#
_symmetry.space_group_name_H-M   'P 1'
#
loop_
_entity.id
_entity.type
_entity.pdbx_description
1 polymer ?
#
loop_
_entity_poly.entity_id
_entity_poly.type
_entity_poly.pdbx_seq_one_letter_code
_entity_poly.pdbx_strand_id
1 'polypeptide(L)'
;MFTVIAATCIYYIERTAQPDVFSSIPASLWWALVTLTTVGYGDIVPITTLGKVFGGLITIMGICFYALPAGILSSSYTAQMQLKRDRFKDTVRSALDDGKLSDHDLRHLEHVRALLDLDEEEAKLIVRLLQHHHKNLDK
;
A
#
# COMPACT_ATOMS: atom_id res chain seq x y z
N MET A 1 7.42 12.64 13.72
CA MET A 1 6.80 13.30 14.89
C MET A 1 6.35 12.28 15.94
N PHE A 2 5.54 11.28 15.57
CA PHE A 2 5.07 10.25 16.50
C PHE A 2 6.19 9.52 17.28
N THR A 3 7.27 9.13 16.59
CA THR A 3 8.47 8.53 17.20
C THR A 3 9.13 9.41 18.26
N VAL A 4 9.21 10.72 18.05
CA VAL A 4 9.79 11.69 18.99
C VAL A 4 8.91 11.83 20.23
N ILE A 5 7.59 11.83 20.06
CA ILE A 5 6.64 11.88 21.18
C ILE A 5 6.77 10.60 22.02
N ALA A 6 6.81 9.42 21.39
CA ALA A 6 7.00 8.16 22.08
C ALA A 6 8.33 8.11 22.86
N ALA A 7 9.42 8.55 22.24
CA ALA A 7 10.74 8.64 22.86
C ALA A 7 10.78 9.61 24.04
N THR A 8 10.09 10.75 23.93
CA THR A 8 10.00 11.72 25.03
C THR A 8 9.19 11.15 26.20
N CYS A 9 8.07 10.48 25.92
CA CYS A 9 7.25 9.86 26.97
C CYS A 9 7.99 8.76 27.71
N ILE A 10 8.60 7.81 26.97
CA ILE A 10 9.33 6.71 27.61
C ILE A 10 10.56 7.19 28.38
N TYR A 11 11.24 8.24 27.90
CA TYR A 11 12.32 8.89 28.64
C TYR A 11 11.84 9.32 30.03
N TYR A 12 10.71 10.04 30.12
CA TYR A 12 10.18 10.46 31.42
C TYR A 12 9.68 9.29 32.29
N ILE A 13 9.18 8.21 31.70
CA ILE A 13 8.69 7.03 32.44
C ILE A 13 9.85 6.20 33.01
N GLU A 14 10.92 6.01 32.25
CA GLU A 14 12.00 5.06 32.58
C GLU A 14 13.26 5.73 33.12
N ARG A 15 13.50 7.04 32.91
CA ARG A 15 14.75 7.70 33.34
C ARG A 15 15.08 7.58 34.82
N THR A 16 14.07 7.44 35.68
CA THR A 16 14.29 7.28 37.13
C THR A 16 14.72 5.88 37.50
N ALA A 17 14.27 4.87 36.74
CA ALA A 17 14.59 3.47 36.96
C ALA A 17 15.86 3.03 36.20
N GLN A 18 16.11 3.62 35.03
CA GLN A 18 17.20 3.29 34.12
C GLN A 18 17.85 4.55 33.52
N PRO A 19 18.52 5.39 34.34
CA PRO A 19 19.10 6.66 33.87
C PRO A 19 20.23 6.48 32.85
N ASP A 20 20.97 5.36 32.89
CA ASP A 20 22.08 5.11 31.96
C ASP A 20 21.56 4.71 30.57
N VAL A 21 20.45 3.98 30.52
CA VAL A 21 19.85 3.45 29.28
C VAL A 21 18.93 4.49 28.63
N PHE A 22 18.01 5.06 29.42
CA PHE A 22 17.13 6.15 29.01
C PHE A 22 17.73 7.50 29.44
N SER A 23 18.98 7.75 29.02
CA SER A 23 19.80 8.90 29.46
C SER A 23 19.38 10.22 28.83
N SER A 24 18.80 10.20 27.64
CA SER A 24 18.33 11.37 26.92
C SER A 24 17.20 11.03 25.96
N ILE A 25 16.50 12.05 25.45
CA ILE A 25 15.47 11.85 24.42
C ILE A 25 16.06 11.22 23.14
N PRO A 26 17.24 11.64 22.63
CA PRO A 26 17.91 10.95 21.53
C PRO A 26 18.27 9.48 21.80
N ALA A 27 18.72 9.14 23.01
CA ALA A 27 18.95 7.74 23.38
C ALA A 27 17.64 6.94 23.37
N SER A 28 16.56 7.54 23.88
CA SER A 28 15.22 6.94 23.90
C SER A 28 14.59 6.82 22.51
N LEU A 29 15.02 7.67 21.56
CA LEU A 29 14.60 7.60 20.16
C LEU A 29 15.05 6.31 19.49
N TRP A 30 16.23 5.78 19.85
CA TRP A 30 16.69 4.49 19.33
C TRP A 30 15.72 3.37 19.71
N TRP A 31 15.40 3.26 21.00
CA TRP A 31 14.41 2.30 21.48
C TRP A 31 13.05 2.48 20.80
N ALA A 32 12.57 3.72 20.73
CA ALA A 32 11.28 4.02 20.13
C ALA A 32 11.26 3.62 18.65
N LEU A 33 12.32 3.90 17.88
CA LEU A 33 12.41 3.53 16.47
C LEU A 33 12.37 2.02 16.28
N VAL A 34 13.26 1.29 16.97
CA VAL A 34 13.40 -0.17 16.88
C VAL A 34 12.13 -0.90 17.32
N THR A 35 11.47 -0.40 18.37
CA THR A 35 10.20 -0.95 18.85
C THR A 35 9.07 -0.67 17.87
N LEU A 36 8.99 0.56 17.34
CA LEU A 36 7.92 0.96 16.43
C LEU A 36 7.99 0.27 15.07
N THR A 37 9.19 -0.02 14.59
CA THR A 37 9.40 -0.82 13.37
C THR A 37 9.31 -2.31 13.64
N THR A 38 8.91 -2.72 14.85
CA THR A 38 8.76 -4.13 15.26
C THR A 38 10.05 -4.96 15.16
N VAL A 39 11.22 -4.30 15.14
CA VAL A 39 12.53 -4.98 15.08
C VAL A 39 12.89 -5.56 16.45
N GLY A 40 12.79 -4.75 17.50
CA GLY A 40 12.90 -5.20 18.88
C GLY A 40 14.20 -5.92 19.24
N TYR A 41 15.37 -5.31 19.03
CA TYR A 41 16.67 -5.93 19.35
C TYR A 41 16.81 -6.38 20.81
N GLY A 42 16.12 -5.71 21.74
CA GLY A 42 16.15 -6.04 23.17
C GLY A 42 17.37 -5.52 23.92
N ASP A 43 18.20 -4.71 23.28
CA ASP A 43 19.34 -3.99 23.86
C ASP A 43 18.91 -2.90 24.85
N ILE A 44 17.81 -2.23 24.55
CA ILE A 44 17.14 -1.29 25.43
C ILE A 44 15.71 -1.77 25.61
N VAL A 45 15.23 -1.89 26.85
CA VAL A 45 13.84 -2.24 27.14
C VAL A 45 13.34 -1.53 28.40
N PRO A 46 12.06 -1.13 28.46
CA PRO A 46 11.47 -0.62 29.68
C PRO A 46 11.35 -1.72 30.73
N ILE A 47 11.77 -1.44 31.96
CA ILE A 47 11.69 -2.39 33.08
C ILE A 47 10.49 -2.12 33.97
N THR A 48 9.98 -0.89 34.01
CA THR A 48 8.84 -0.53 34.85
C THR A 48 7.54 -1.09 34.28
N THR A 49 6.57 -1.38 35.15
CA THR A 49 5.24 -1.84 34.73
C THR A 49 4.58 -0.83 33.79
N LEU A 50 4.71 0.46 34.10
CA LEU A 50 4.15 1.54 33.28
C LEU A 50 4.83 1.61 31.91
N GLY A 51 6.17 1.51 31.86
CA GLY A 51 6.92 1.51 30.61
C GLY A 51 6.61 0.33 29.71
N LYS A 52 6.38 -0.87 30.28
CA LYS A 52 5.95 -2.06 29.53
C LYS A 52 4.57 -1.90 28.93
N VAL A 53 3.60 -1.40 29.71
CA VAL A 53 2.24 -1.11 29.20
C VAL A 53 2.29 -0.05 28.10
N PHE A 54 3.06 1.02 28.32
CA PHE A 54 3.25 2.08 27.32
C PHE A 54 3.90 1.54 26.04
N GLY A 55 4.95 0.71 26.16
CA GLY A 55 5.60 0.07 25.02
C GLY A 55 4.63 -0.77 24.19
N GLY A 56 3.77 -1.57 24.84
CA GLY A 56 2.73 -2.33 24.16
C GLY A 56 1.75 -1.44 23.37
N LEU A 57 1.28 -0.35 23.97
CA LEU A 57 0.38 0.61 23.30
C LEU A 57 1.05 1.28 22.10
N ILE A 58 2.32 1.70 22.25
CA ILE A 58 3.08 2.34 21.18
C ILE A 58 3.29 1.39 20.00
N THR A 59 3.57 0.11 20.24
CA THR A 59 3.70 -0.89 19.17
C THR A 59 2.42 -1.00 18.34
N ILE A 60 1.25 -1.09 18.99
CA ILE A 60 -0.04 -1.17 18.28
C ILE A 60 -0.31 0.12 17.48
N MET A 61 -0.07 1.28 18.09
CA MET A 61 -0.24 2.57 17.41
C MET A 61 0.74 2.74 16.23
N GLY A 62 1.96 2.21 16.35
CA GLY A 62 2.96 2.21 15.28
C GLY A 62 2.47 1.51 14.03
N ILE A 63 1.94 0.30 14.18
CA ILE A 63 1.38 -0.47 13.06
C ILE A 63 0.26 0.32 12.39
N CYS A 64 -0.65 0.90 13.18
CA CYS A 64 -1.74 1.73 12.64
C CYS A 64 -1.22 2.96 11.87
N PHE A 65 -0.16 3.60 12.38
CA PHE A 65 0.43 4.76 11.74
C PHE A 65 1.06 4.41 10.38
N TYR A 66 1.78 3.28 10.29
CA TYR A 66 2.40 2.82 9.03
C TYR A 66 1.38 2.25 8.04
N ALA A 67 0.24 1.75 8.50
CA ALA A 67 -0.84 1.27 7.63
C ALA A 67 -1.43 2.38 6.75
N LEU A 68 -1.45 3.64 7.22
CA LEU A 68 -2.05 4.75 6.48
C LEU A 68 -1.29 5.09 5.19
N PRO A 69 0.04 5.37 5.19
CA PRO A 69 0.79 5.58 3.95
C PRO A 69 0.72 4.39 2.98
N ALA A 70 0.79 3.16 3.51
CA ALA A 70 0.68 1.95 2.70
C ALA A 70 -0.70 1.85 2.01
N GLY A 71 -1.78 2.16 2.74
CA GLY A 71 -3.13 2.21 2.19
C GLY A 71 -3.31 3.29 1.13
N ILE A 72 -2.76 4.49 1.35
CA ILE A 72 -2.79 5.58 0.37
C ILE A 72 -2.08 5.16 -0.93
N LEU A 73 -0.87 4.58 -0.83
CA LEU A 73 -0.13 4.09 -1.99
C LEU A 73 -0.89 2.99 -2.73
N SER A 74 -1.45 2.03 -2.01
CA SER A 74 -2.26 0.94 -2.58
C SER A 74 -3.49 1.46 -3.32
N SER A 75 -4.22 2.42 -2.73
CA SER A 75 -5.40 3.03 -3.36
C SER A 75 -5.04 3.80 -4.63
N SER A 76 -3.92 4.51 -4.63
CA SER A 76 -3.42 5.27 -5.79
C SER A 76 -3.02 4.33 -6.93
N TYR A 77 -2.30 3.24 -6.61
CA TYR A 77 -1.94 2.22 -7.58
C TYR A 77 -3.17 1.54 -8.19
N THR A 78 -4.14 1.19 -7.34
CA THR A 78 -5.41 0.58 -7.78
C THR A 78 -6.19 1.52 -8.70
N ALA A 79 -6.28 2.80 -8.36
CA ALA A 79 -6.94 3.80 -9.19
C ALA A 79 -6.26 3.96 -10.57
N GLN A 80 -4.93 3.98 -10.62
CA GLN A 80 -4.18 4.02 -11.88
C GLN A 80 -4.41 2.75 -12.72
N MET A 81 -4.44 1.58 -12.09
CA MET A 81 -4.74 0.32 -12.78
C MET A 81 -6.16 0.32 -13.36
N GLN A 82 -7.14 0.82 -12.60
CA GLN A 82 -8.52 0.97 -13.09
C GLN A 82 -8.60 1.90 -14.30
N LEU A 83 -7.92 3.05 -14.26
CA LEU A 83 -7.88 4.00 -15.39
C LEU A 83 -7.29 3.37 -16.66
N LYS A 84 -6.21 2.58 -16.54
CA LYS A 84 -5.64 1.82 -17.66
C LYS A 84 -6.66 0.84 -18.25
N ARG A 85 -7.34 0.07 -17.39
CA ARG A 85 -8.36 -0.90 -17.80
C ARG A 85 -9.54 -0.23 -18.49
N ASP A 86 -10.00 0.90 -17.99
CA ASP A 86 -11.15 1.61 -18.56
C ASP A 86 -10.81 2.20 -19.94
N ARG A 87 -9.62 2.81 -20.11
CA ARG A 87 -9.15 3.24 -21.44
C ARG A 87 -9.10 2.08 -22.43
N PHE A 88 -8.59 0.92 -22.01
CA PHE A 88 -8.52 -0.25 -22.87
C PHE A 88 -9.92 -0.76 -23.24
N LYS A 89 -10.86 -0.81 -22.29
CA LYS A 89 -12.27 -1.17 -22.56
C LYS A 89 -12.90 -0.24 -23.59
N ASP A 90 -12.64 1.06 -23.52
CA ASP A 90 -13.18 2.04 -24.47
C ASP A 90 -12.64 1.81 -25.89
N THR A 91 -11.34 1.49 -26.02
CA THR A 91 -10.75 1.12 -27.31
C THR A 91 -11.36 -0.18 -27.85
N VAL A 92 -11.53 -1.20 -27.01
CA VAL A 92 -12.17 -2.47 -27.41
C VAL A 92 -13.61 -2.26 -27.84
N ARG A 93 -14.36 -1.43 -27.12
CA ARG A 93 -15.76 -1.12 -27.45
C ARG A 93 -15.86 -0.44 -28.81
N SER A 94 -15.00 0.56 -29.06
CA SER A 94 -14.93 1.25 -30.34
C SER A 94 -14.59 0.30 -31.50
N ALA A 95 -13.72 -0.69 -31.26
CA ALA A 95 -13.38 -1.72 -32.25
C ALA A 95 -14.50 -2.76 -32.47
N LEU A 96 -15.46 -2.88 -31.56
CA LEU A 96 -16.60 -3.81 -31.68
C LEU A 96 -17.79 -3.17 -32.40
N ASP A 97 -17.94 -1.85 -32.36
CA ASP A 97 -19.07 -1.14 -33.01
C ASP A 97 -19.11 -1.36 -34.54
N ASP A 98 -17.98 -1.69 -35.17
CA ASP A 98 -17.90 -2.02 -36.59
C ASP A 98 -18.39 -3.47 -36.91
N GLY A 99 -18.86 -4.21 -35.91
CA GLY A 99 -19.53 -5.52 -36.03
C GLY A 99 -18.60 -6.72 -36.30
N LYS A 100 -17.31 -6.49 -36.61
CA LYS A 100 -16.27 -7.53 -36.71
C LYS A 100 -14.91 -6.95 -36.30
N LEU A 101 -14.23 -7.64 -35.38
CA LEU A 101 -12.82 -7.39 -35.10
C LEU A 101 -11.96 -7.83 -36.28
N SER A 102 -11.37 -6.89 -36.99
CA SER A 102 -10.41 -7.17 -38.07
C SER A 102 -9.00 -7.43 -37.50
N ASP A 103 -8.13 -8.00 -38.33
CA ASP A 103 -6.69 -8.15 -38.01
C ASP A 103 -5.99 -6.79 -37.77
N HIS A 104 -6.54 -5.69 -38.29
CA HIS A 104 -6.04 -4.35 -38.00
C HIS A 104 -6.39 -3.95 -36.56
N ASP A 105 -7.61 -4.23 -36.12
CA ASP A 105 -8.08 -3.85 -34.78
C ASP A 105 -7.39 -4.67 -33.70
N LEU A 106 -7.16 -5.97 -33.95
CA LEU A 106 -6.38 -6.82 -33.05
C LEU A 106 -4.96 -6.27 -32.83
N ARG A 107 -4.30 -5.78 -33.90
CA ARG A 107 -2.98 -5.15 -33.80
C ARG A 107 -3.03 -3.82 -33.08
N HIS A 108 -4.06 -3.02 -33.31
CA HIS A 108 -4.25 -1.75 -32.61
C HIS A 108 -4.46 -1.97 -31.10
N LEU A 109 -5.32 -2.92 -30.73
CA LEU A 109 -5.56 -3.30 -29.33
C LEU A 109 -4.28 -3.81 -28.66
N GLU A 110 -3.50 -4.63 -29.35
CA GLU A 110 -2.22 -5.11 -28.82
C GLU A 110 -1.22 -3.96 -28.60
N HIS A 111 -1.19 -2.99 -29.50
CA HIS A 111 -0.36 -1.80 -29.34
C HIS A 111 -0.82 -0.95 -28.14
N VAL A 112 -2.13 -0.71 -28.00
CA VAL A 112 -2.69 0.05 -26.86
C VAL A 112 -2.48 -0.70 -25.54
N ARG A 113 -2.62 -2.03 -25.53
CA ARG A 113 -2.31 -2.88 -24.38
C ARG A 113 -0.86 -2.68 -23.93
N ALA A 114 0.08 -2.75 -24.87
CA ALA A 114 1.50 -2.56 -24.59
C ALA A 114 1.82 -1.15 -24.09
N LEU A 115 1.19 -0.11 -24.67
CA LEU A 115 1.35 1.28 -24.21
C LEU A 115 0.80 1.49 -22.78
N LEU A 116 -0.27 0.79 -22.41
CA LEU A 116 -0.85 0.84 -21.08
C LEU A 116 -0.16 -0.10 -20.09
N ASP A 117 0.78 -0.93 -20.53
CA ASP A 117 1.45 -1.95 -19.71
C ASP A 117 0.41 -2.83 -18.99
N LEU A 118 -0.59 -3.28 -19.75
CA LEU A 118 -1.63 -4.19 -19.27
C LEU A 118 -1.20 -5.63 -19.47
N ASP A 119 -1.49 -6.46 -18.47
CA ASP A 119 -1.28 -7.89 -18.56
C ASP A 119 -2.05 -8.51 -19.73
N GLU A 120 -1.43 -9.48 -20.41
CA GLU A 120 -1.99 -10.08 -21.62
C GLU A 120 -3.28 -10.86 -21.32
N GLU A 121 -3.35 -11.56 -20.19
CA GLU A 121 -4.53 -12.32 -19.79
C GLU A 121 -5.66 -11.39 -19.39
N GLU A 122 -5.36 -10.28 -18.72
CA GLU A 122 -6.34 -9.26 -18.39
C GLU A 122 -6.93 -8.60 -19.64
N ALA A 123 -6.10 -8.27 -20.62
CA ALA A 123 -6.55 -7.71 -21.90
C ALA A 123 -7.44 -8.69 -22.68
N LYS A 124 -7.01 -9.96 -22.80
CA LYS A 124 -7.82 -11.02 -23.44
C LYS A 124 -9.16 -11.20 -22.75
N LEU A 125 -9.20 -11.15 -21.41
CA LEU A 125 -10.44 -11.25 -20.65
C LEU A 125 -11.39 -10.08 -20.97
N ILE A 126 -10.88 -8.84 -20.98
CA ILE A 126 -11.67 -7.66 -21.33
C ILE A 126 -12.27 -7.80 -22.73
N VAL A 127 -11.46 -8.21 -23.72
CA VAL A 127 -11.94 -8.42 -25.10
C VAL A 127 -13.04 -9.49 -25.15
N ARG A 128 -12.81 -10.66 -24.53
CA ARG A 128 -13.80 -11.76 -24.51
C ARG A 128 -15.12 -11.35 -23.85
N LEU A 129 -15.05 -10.61 -22.73
CA LEU A 129 -16.23 -10.15 -22.02
C LEU A 129 -17.06 -9.17 -22.85
N LEU A 130 -16.40 -8.18 -23.48
CA LEU A 130 -17.09 -7.19 -24.31
C LEU A 130 -17.64 -7.79 -25.60
N GLN A 131 -16.90 -8.69 -26.26
CA GLN A 131 -17.39 -9.45 -27.42
C GLN A 131 -18.67 -10.23 -27.09
N HIS A 132 -18.68 -10.94 -25.96
CA HIS A 132 -19.84 -11.73 -25.53
C HIS A 132 -21.05 -10.83 -25.25
N HIS A 133 -20.84 -9.66 -24.64
CA HIS A 133 -21.91 -8.71 -24.37
C HIS A 133 -22.48 -8.11 -25.66
N HIS A 134 -21.63 -7.70 -26.60
CA HIS A 134 -22.07 -7.13 -27.88
C HIS A 134 -22.91 -8.13 -28.70
N LYS A 135 -22.48 -9.39 -28.80
CA LYS A 135 -23.21 -10.45 -29.52
C LYS A 135 -24.61 -10.75 -28.94
N ASN A 136 -24.85 -10.46 -27.67
CA ASN A 136 -26.16 -10.62 -27.05
C ASN A 136 -27.11 -9.44 -27.30
N LEU A 137 -26.58 -8.25 -27.66
CA LEU A 137 -27.38 -7.07 -28.01
C LEU A 137 -27.89 -7.11 -29.46
N ASP A 138 -27.20 -7.84 -30.35
CA ASP A 138 -27.57 -8.01 -31.76
C ASP A 138 -28.59 -9.14 -32.03
N LYS A 139 -29.07 -9.82 -30.99
CA LYS A 139 -30.08 -10.91 -31.08
C LYS A 139 -31.47 -10.41 -30.70
#